data_AF-A0A6A3KM88-F1
#
_entry.id   AF-A0A6A3KM88-F1
#
_cell.length_a   1.000
_cell.length_b   1.000
_cell.length_c   1.000
_cell.angle_alpha   90.00
_cell.angle_beta   90.00
_cell.angle_gamma   90.00
#
_symmetry.space_group_name_H-M   'P 1'
#
loop_
_entity.id
_entity.type
_entity.pdbx_description
1 polymer ?
#
loop_
_entity_poly.entity_id
_entity_poly.type
_entity_poly.pdbx_seq_one_letter_code
_entity_poly.pdbx_strand_id
1 'polypeptide(L)'
;MCDEMNEDLHRKEVVVFVQEQLRLAAHGATNYHRAAVLYLLVEGIMTDLFLLIANDGILTKIQYVSMGYNLSALLVMVFEMFETTTWLCEKWRLRIKRLLFSYETAFVGEVFTAALQQYSLTLLNRSNFRESRPAALAISYYAWSLVGHGVFVLIIIALVVSVRALWALTYVWLNQHTWAIFTAPCCVDSTLKLRNKMFLLGGYRWENGKLYYTMSALKAFGLLKMEEEYGAEFLVLRKIHWFKVLKDDLFIIGAISNQRVEKCAERPCTGITSFCDRKLGGVGDEGENHQAAYIHVRNKVQPPLASDR
;
A
#
# COMPACT_ATOMS: atom_id res chain seq x y z
N MET A 1 0.69 -14.89 -16.13
CA MET A 1 0.33 -15.09 -14.70
C MET A 1 -1.10 -15.56 -14.53
N CYS A 2 -2.16 -14.75 -14.72
CA CYS A 2 -3.54 -15.27 -14.62
C CYS A 2 -3.86 -16.30 -15.72
N ASP A 3 -3.47 -16.01 -16.96
CA ASP A 3 -3.63 -16.95 -18.09
C ASP A 3 -2.79 -18.23 -17.92
N GLU A 4 -1.62 -18.12 -17.29
CA GLU A 4 -0.73 -19.27 -17.02
C GLU A 4 -1.28 -20.16 -15.89
N MET A 5 -2.05 -19.57 -14.96
CA MET A 5 -2.64 -20.24 -13.81
C MET A 5 -4.11 -20.61 -14.03
N ASN A 6 -4.67 -20.28 -15.20
CA ASN A 6 -6.06 -20.53 -15.60
C ASN A 6 -7.09 -20.05 -14.55
N GLU A 7 -6.87 -18.84 -14.02
CA GLU A 7 -7.65 -18.26 -12.92
C GLU A 7 -8.18 -16.88 -13.28
N ASP A 8 -9.50 -16.69 -13.07
CA ASP A 8 -10.18 -15.43 -13.36
C ASP A 8 -10.22 -14.52 -12.13
N LEU A 9 -9.77 -13.28 -12.30
CA LEU A 9 -9.87 -12.22 -11.30
C LEU A 9 -11.14 -11.40 -11.52
N HIS A 10 -11.84 -11.06 -10.43
CA HIS A 10 -12.99 -10.17 -10.51
C HIS A 10 -12.53 -8.74 -10.83
N ARG A 11 -13.40 -7.95 -11.48
CA ARG A 11 -13.07 -6.56 -11.91
C ARG A 11 -12.47 -5.69 -10.79
N LYS A 12 -12.97 -5.81 -9.55
CA LYS A 12 -12.44 -5.08 -8.39
C LYS A 12 -11.00 -5.49 -8.07
N GLU A 13 -10.70 -6.78 -8.16
CA GLU A 13 -9.37 -7.35 -7.89
C GLU A 13 -8.38 -6.95 -8.97
N VAL A 14 -8.80 -6.96 -10.25
CA VAL A 14 -7.97 -6.54 -11.39
C VAL A 14 -7.54 -5.08 -11.25
N VAL A 15 -8.43 -4.18 -10.86
CA VAL A 15 -8.09 -2.76 -10.68
C VAL A 15 -7.03 -2.60 -9.60
N VAL A 16 -7.20 -3.27 -8.46
CA VAL A 16 -6.25 -3.23 -7.34
C VAL A 16 -4.91 -3.82 -7.76
N PHE A 17 -4.93 -4.96 -8.46
CA PHE A 17 -3.72 -5.61 -8.97
C PHE A 17 -2.95 -4.69 -9.91
N VAL A 18 -3.61 -4.08 -10.89
CA VAL A 18 -2.98 -3.14 -11.83
C VAL A 18 -2.42 -1.92 -11.10
N GLN A 19 -3.16 -1.34 -10.15
CA GLN A 19 -2.68 -0.20 -9.38
C GLN A 19 -1.46 -0.55 -8.50
N GLU A 20 -1.41 -1.77 -7.96
CA GLU A 20 -0.26 -2.25 -7.20
C GLU A 20 0.94 -2.57 -8.12
N GLN A 21 0.72 -2.90 -9.40
CA GLN A 21 1.80 -3.06 -10.38
C GLN A 21 2.33 -1.71 -10.89
N LEU A 22 1.50 -0.67 -10.95
CA LEU A 22 1.87 0.70 -11.34
C LEU A 22 2.51 1.49 -10.18
N ARG A 23 3.55 0.93 -9.54
CA ARG A 23 4.27 1.61 -8.47
C ARG A 23 5.19 2.70 -9.02
N LEU A 24 5.17 3.88 -8.40
CA LEU A 24 6.13 4.95 -8.71
C LEU A 24 7.55 4.59 -8.26
N ALA A 25 7.68 3.92 -7.10
CA ALA A 25 8.94 3.38 -6.61
C ALA A 25 8.94 1.84 -6.70
N ALA A 26 9.93 1.28 -7.39
CA ALA A 26 10.15 -0.15 -7.48
C ALA A 26 10.46 -0.76 -6.10
N HIS A 27 10.26 -2.07 -5.99
CA HIS A 27 10.71 -2.83 -4.83
C HIS A 27 12.24 -2.67 -4.68
N GLY A 28 12.69 -2.29 -3.49
CA GLY A 28 14.12 -2.04 -3.22
C GLY A 28 14.65 -0.67 -3.65
N ALA A 29 13.81 0.25 -4.13
CA ALA A 29 14.23 1.63 -4.42
C ALA A 29 14.79 2.33 -3.18
N THR A 30 16.01 2.86 -3.29
CA THR A 30 16.68 3.61 -2.21
C THR A 30 16.02 4.96 -1.96
N ASN A 31 16.32 5.61 -0.83
CA ASN A 31 15.78 6.94 -0.53
C ASN A 31 16.16 8.01 -1.57
N TYR A 32 17.31 7.87 -2.25
CA TYR A 32 17.71 8.77 -3.34
C TYR A 32 16.77 8.65 -4.56
N HIS A 33 16.48 7.42 -4.97
CA HIS A 33 15.54 7.13 -6.04
C HIS A 33 14.15 7.70 -5.73
N ARG A 34 13.70 7.50 -4.49
CA ARG A 34 12.43 8.05 -3.99
C ARG A 34 12.45 9.59 -3.97
N ALA A 35 13.58 10.21 -3.62
CA ALA A 35 13.74 11.67 -3.63
C ALA A 35 13.67 12.25 -5.05
N ALA A 36 14.20 11.55 -6.04
CA ALA A 36 14.06 11.94 -7.44
C ALA A 36 12.59 11.90 -7.90
N VAL A 37 11.85 10.84 -7.56
CA VAL A 37 10.40 10.77 -7.83
C VAL A 37 9.64 11.86 -7.09
N LEU A 38 9.99 12.11 -5.83
CA LEU A 38 9.39 13.18 -5.03
C LEU A 38 9.60 14.56 -5.68
N TYR A 39 10.79 14.83 -6.20
CA TYR A 39 11.09 16.07 -6.93
C TYR A 39 10.19 16.23 -8.17
N LEU A 40 10.07 15.19 -8.99
CA LEU A 40 9.19 15.20 -10.17
C LEU A 40 7.72 15.43 -9.79
N LEU A 41 7.26 14.86 -8.68
CA LEU A 41 5.90 15.09 -8.17
C LEU A 41 5.69 16.55 -7.72
N VAL A 42 6.67 17.14 -7.05
CA VAL A 42 6.62 18.56 -6.64
C VAL A 42 6.60 19.47 -7.87
N GLU A 43 7.42 19.18 -8.88
CA GLU A 43 7.42 19.91 -10.16
C GLU A 43 6.07 19.80 -10.88
N GLY A 44 5.47 18.61 -10.90
CA GLY A 44 4.12 18.38 -11.42
C GLY A 44 3.05 19.21 -10.71
N ILE A 45 3.07 19.23 -9.37
CA ILE A 45 2.13 20.04 -8.56
C ILE A 45 2.30 21.54 -8.85
N MET A 46 3.54 22.03 -8.94
CA MET A 46 3.81 23.44 -9.27
C MET A 46 3.32 23.79 -10.67
N THR A 47 3.46 22.88 -11.63
CA THR A 47 2.98 23.03 -13.01
C THR A 47 1.44 23.08 -13.04
N ASP A 48 0.78 22.16 -12.34
CA ASP A 48 -0.69 22.16 -12.23
C ASP A 48 -1.18 23.48 -11.60
N LEU A 49 -0.51 23.98 -10.55
CA LEU A 49 -0.82 25.26 -9.89
C LEU A 49 -0.72 26.44 -10.84
N PHE A 50 0.37 26.50 -11.61
CA PHE A 50 0.60 27.56 -12.59
C PHE A 50 -0.47 27.53 -13.68
N LEU A 51 -0.76 26.34 -14.22
CA LEU A 51 -1.79 26.16 -15.25
C LEU A 51 -3.20 26.44 -14.71
N LEU A 52 -3.43 26.23 -13.42
CA LEU A 52 -4.70 26.55 -12.78
C LEU A 52 -4.95 28.07 -12.71
N ILE A 53 -3.89 28.85 -12.49
CA ILE A 53 -3.95 30.32 -12.44
C ILE A 53 -4.00 30.90 -13.85
N ALA A 54 -3.33 30.26 -14.81
CA ALA A 54 -3.22 30.74 -16.18
C ALA A 54 -4.44 30.41 -17.07
N ASN A 55 -5.24 29.39 -16.71
CA ASN A 55 -6.35 28.92 -17.55
C ASN A 55 -7.72 29.11 -16.89
N ASP A 56 -8.69 29.49 -17.71
CA ASP A 56 -10.11 29.54 -17.35
C ASP A 56 -10.91 28.41 -18.02
N GLY A 57 -12.03 28.03 -17.40
CA GLY A 57 -13.03 27.15 -18.01
C GLY A 57 -12.77 25.65 -17.81
N ILE A 58 -12.85 24.87 -18.90
CA ILE A 58 -12.84 23.38 -18.84
C ILE A 58 -11.45 22.84 -18.50
N LEU A 59 -10.38 23.51 -18.98
CA LEU A 59 -9.00 23.12 -18.68
C LEU A 59 -8.72 23.16 -17.17
N THR A 60 -9.28 24.13 -16.44
CA THR A 60 -9.14 24.23 -14.98
C THR A 60 -9.70 23.01 -14.26
N LYS A 61 -10.79 22.40 -14.76
CA LYS A 61 -11.36 21.16 -14.18
C LYS A 61 -10.43 19.96 -14.33
N ILE A 62 -9.79 19.84 -15.49
CA ILE A 62 -8.80 18.78 -15.74
C ILE A 62 -7.58 18.99 -14.83
N GLN A 63 -7.14 20.24 -14.65
CA GLN A 63 -6.02 20.57 -13.77
C GLN A 63 -6.31 20.23 -12.29
N TYR A 64 -7.54 20.41 -11.80
CA TYR A 64 -7.91 19.94 -10.45
C TYR A 64 -7.75 18.42 -10.29
N VAL A 65 -8.15 17.65 -11.30
CA VAL A 65 -7.99 16.19 -11.28
C VAL A 65 -6.52 15.80 -11.32
N SER A 66 -5.72 16.42 -12.21
CA SER A 66 -4.27 16.23 -12.30
C SER A 66 -3.58 16.50 -10.96
N MET A 67 -3.88 17.67 -10.36
CA MET A 67 -3.35 18.10 -9.08
C MET A 67 -3.73 17.14 -7.95
N GLY A 68 -4.99 16.67 -7.92
CA GLY A 68 -5.43 15.67 -6.94
C GLY A 68 -4.65 14.37 -7.04
N TYR A 69 -4.38 13.89 -8.25
CA TYR A 69 -3.59 12.68 -8.48
C TYR A 69 -2.11 12.86 -8.08
N ASN A 70 -1.48 13.97 -8.50
CA ASN A 70 -0.10 14.29 -8.14
C ASN A 70 0.06 14.43 -6.61
N LEU A 71 -0.92 15.02 -5.94
CA LEU A 71 -0.91 15.15 -4.48
C LEU A 71 -1.14 13.83 -3.76
N SER A 72 -2.00 12.96 -4.30
CA SER A 72 -2.19 11.59 -3.81
C SER A 72 -0.88 10.79 -3.91
N ALA A 73 -0.19 10.87 -5.04
CA ALA A 73 1.11 10.26 -5.25
C ALA A 73 2.18 10.84 -4.30
N LEU A 74 2.17 12.17 -4.10
CA LEU A 74 3.03 12.84 -3.12
C LEU A 74 2.81 12.28 -1.71
N LEU A 75 1.57 12.16 -1.26
CA LEU A 75 1.24 11.63 0.08
C LEU A 75 1.73 10.20 0.27
N VAL A 76 1.53 9.33 -0.74
CA VAL A 76 2.02 7.95 -0.70
C VAL A 76 3.55 7.93 -0.66
N MET A 77 4.22 8.71 -1.51
CA MET A 77 5.69 8.72 -1.60
C MET A 77 6.33 9.23 -0.30
N VAL A 78 5.80 10.31 0.26
CA VAL A 78 6.25 10.86 1.55
C VAL A 78 6.04 9.85 2.67
N PHE A 79 4.89 9.17 2.70
CA PHE A 79 4.63 8.14 3.70
C PHE A 79 5.58 6.93 3.55
N GLU A 80 5.85 6.47 2.33
CA GLU A 80 6.81 5.39 2.08
C GLU A 80 8.23 5.76 2.54
N MET A 81 8.65 7.02 2.38
CA MET A 81 9.92 7.53 2.93
C MET A 81 9.92 7.52 4.46
N PHE A 82 8.84 7.98 5.11
CA PHE A 82 8.74 7.91 6.57
C PHE A 82 8.73 6.46 7.08
N GLU A 83 8.08 5.54 6.35
CA GLU A 83 8.05 4.11 6.67
C GLU A 83 9.46 3.48 6.63
N THR A 84 10.36 3.95 5.75
CA THR A 84 11.76 3.49 5.70
C THR A 84 12.65 4.02 6.82
N THR A 85 12.36 5.19 7.39
CA THR A 85 13.24 5.85 8.35
C THR A 85 13.14 5.28 9.78
N THR A 86 12.37 4.21 10.01
CA THR A 86 12.14 3.54 11.32
C THR A 86 11.52 4.42 12.42
N TRP A 87 11.22 5.69 12.14
CA TRP A 87 10.69 6.64 13.13
C TRP A 87 9.28 6.32 13.62
N LEU A 88 8.50 5.52 12.88
CA LEU A 88 7.14 5.13 13.24
C LEU A 88 7.09 3.70 13.77
N CYS A 89 6.56 3.54 14.98
CA CYS A 89 6.23 2.23 15.52
C CYS A 89 5.27 1.47 14.59
N GLU A 90 5.44 0.16 14.47
CA GLU A 90 4.66 -0.69 13.56
C GLU A 90 3.13 -0.53 13.75
N LYS A 91 2.67 -0.41 15.00
CA LYS A 91 1.25 -0.21 15.32
C LYS A 91 0.68 1.08 14.72
N TRP A 92 1.42 2.19 14.84
CA TRP A 92 1.01 3.48 14.29
C TRP A 92 1.12 3.51 12.77
N ARG A 93 2.19 2.93 12.23
CA ARG A 93 2.38 2.77 10.79
C ARG A 93 1.20 2.05 10.14
N LEU A 94 0.82 0.88 10.68
CA LEU A 94 -0.30 0.11 10.15
C LEU A 94 -1.63 0.85 10.29
N ARG A 95 -1.86 1.48 11.44
CA ARG A 95 -3.07 2.28 11.68
C ARG A 95 -3.22 3.42 10.66
N ILE A 96 -2.15 4.19 10.45
CA ILE A 96 -2.13 5.29 9.48
C ILE A 96 -2.34 4.74 8.06
N LYS A 97 -1.65 3.64 7.71
CA LYS A 97 -1.76 3.01 6.39
C LYS A 97 -3.18 2.53 6.09
N ARG A 98 -3.83 1.84 7.04
CA ARG A 98 -5.23 1.40 6.88
C ARG A 98 -6.25 2.55 6.85
N LEU A 99 -5.99 3.64 7.58
CA LEU A 99 -6.90 4.78 7.65
C LEU A 99 -6.80 5.70 6.43
N LEU A 100 -5.58 6.03 5.99
CA LEU A 100 -5.33 7.04 4.95
C LEU A 100 -4.98 6.45 3.60
N PHE A 101 -4.41 5.24 3.57
CA PHE A 101 -3.87 4.61 2.37
C PHE A 101 -4.59 3.29 2.08
N SER A 102 -5.89 3.41 1.78
CA SER A 102 -6.69 2.29 1.27
C SER A 102 -7.15 2.55 -0.15
N TYR A 103 -7.27 1.50 -0.96
CA TYR A 103 -7.72 1.62 -2.34
C TYR A 103 -9.14 2.18 -2.44
N GLU A 104 -10.03 1.80 -1.52
CA GLU A 104 -11.41 2.32 -1.50
C GLU A 104 -11.47 3.82 -1.17
N THR A 105 -10.62 4.29 -0.26
CA THR A 105 -10.64 5.70 0.17
C THR A 105 -9.80 6.59 -0.73
N ALA A 106 -8.80 6.05 -1.42
CA ALA A 106 -7.94 6.79 -2.34
C ALA A 106 -8.73 7.41 -3.48
N PHE A 107 -9.52 6.58 -4.17
CA PHE A 107 -10.33 6.99 -5.30
C PHE A 107 -11.40 8.01 -4.90
N VAL A 108 -12.15 7.73 -3.83
CA VAL A 108 -13.19 8.65 -3.32
C VAL A 108 -12.56 9.96 -2.84
N GLY A 109 -11.43 9.88 -2.13
CA GLY A 109 -10.68 11.05 -1.68
C GLY A 109 -10.25 11.96 -2.82
N GLU A 110 -9.75 11.40 -3.92
CA GLU A 110 -9.34 12.16 -5.11
C GLU A 110 -10.53 12.84 -5.78
N VAL A 111 -11.63 12.12 -6.00
CA VAL A 111 -12.84 12.68 -6.64
C VAL A 111 -13.47 13.81 -5.81
N PHE A 112 -13.64 13.60 -4.50
CA PHE A 112 -14.21 14.62 -3.62
C PHE A 112 -13.28 15.82 -3.47
N THR A 113 -11.97 15.59 -3.40
CA THR A 113 -11.00 16.69 -3.34
C THR A 113 -11.02 17.52 -4.62
N ALA A 114 -11.06 16.89 -5.80
CA ALA A 114 -11.15 17.60 -7.06
C ALA A 114 -12.43 18.46 -7.15
N ALA A 115 -13.56 17.96 -6.63
CA ALA A 115 -14.81 18.72 -6.58
C ALA A 115 -14.75 19.91 -5.58
N LEU A 116 -14.08 19.74 -4.45
CA LEU A 116 -14.01 20.75 -3.38
C LEU A 116 -12.86 21.75 -3.56
N GLN A 117 -11.85 21.44 -4.37
CA GLN A 117 -10.68 22.30 -4.61
C GLN A 117 -11.07 23.69 -5.13
N GLN A 118 -12.04 23.78 -6.04
CA GLN A 118 -12.53 25.05 -6.56
C GLN A 118 -13.16 25.92 -5.45
N TYR A 119 -13.90 25.29 -4.53
CA TYR A 119 -14.48 25.98 -3.39
C TYR A 119 -13.39 26.46 -2.41
N SER A 120 -12.39 25.62 -2.12
CA SER A 120 -11.26 25.98 -1.27
C SER A 120 -10.47 27.16 -1.82
N LEU A 121 -10.25 27.24 -3.14
CA LEU A 121 -9.60 28.40 -3.77
C LEU A 121 -10.43 29.67 -3.68
N THR A 122 -11.73 29.56 -3.90
CA THR A 122 -12.64 30.71 -3.80
C THR A 122 -12.65 31.25 -2.37
N LEU A 123 -12.64 30.35 -1.38
CA LEU A 123 -12.58 30.70 0.04
C LEU A 123 -11.24 31.35 0.40
N LEU A 124 -10.12 30.80 -0.08
CA LEU A 124 -8.79 31.33 0.16
C LEU A 124 -8.59 32.71 -0.46
N ASN A 125 -9.06 32.91 -1.69
CA ASN A 125 -9.01 34.20 -2.36
C ASN A 125 -9.88 35.26 -1.66
N ARG A 126 -10.95 34.85 -0.98
CA ARG A 126 -11.78 35.72 -0.15
C ARG A 126 -11.17 36.02 1.22
N SER A 127 -10.41 35.09 1.78
CA SER A 127 -9.68 35.30 3.04
C SER A 127 -8.54 36.31 2.85
N ASN A 128 -8.14 37.01 3.91
CA ASN A 128 -7.31 38.23 3.95
C ASN A 128 -5.90 38.20 3.30
N PHE A 129 -5.57 37.28 2.39
CA PHE A 129 -4.37 37.39 1.55
C PHE A 129 -4.33 38.68 0.71
N ARG A 130 -5.46 39.37 0.53
CA ARG A 130 -5.52 40.68 -0.13
C ARG A 130 -4.93 41.82 0.72
N GLU A 131 -4.88 41.68 2.04
CA GLU A 131 -4.29 42.65 2.98
C GLU A 131 -2.77 42.52 3.12
N SER A 132 -2.14 41.51 2.50
CA SER A 132 -0.69 41.30 2.58
C SER A 132 0.11 42.08 1.54
N ARG A 133 -0.52 42.98 0.78
CA ARG A 133 0.14 43.86 -0.20
C ARG A 133 1.35 44.63 0.37
N PRO A 134 1.31 45.21 1.58
CA PRO A 134 2.50 45.82 2.20
C PRO A 134 3.59 44.81 2.56
N ALA A 135 3.24 43.57 2.93
CA ALA A 135 4.22 42.52 3.24
C ALA A 135 4.90 41.95 1.98
N ALA A 136 4.16 41.84 0.87
CA ALA A 136 4.70 41.40 -0.42
C ALA A 136 5.72 42.39 -1.01
N LEU A 137 5.51 43.69 -0.78
CA LEU A 137 6.46 44.75 -1.18
C LEU A 137 7.75 44.74 -0.35
N ALA A 138 7.72 44.23 0.89
CA ALA A 138 8.86 44.24 1.80
C ALA A 138 9.87 43.11 1.56
N ILE A 139 9.47 41.98 0.97
CA ILE A 139 10.31 40.78 0.81
C ILE A 139 10.58 40.46 -0.66
N SER A 140 9.53 40.40 -1.50
CA SER A 140 9.52 40.16 -2.96
C SER A 140 8.19 39.52 -3.34
N TYR A 141 7.59 39.93 -4.47
CA TYR A 141 6.38 39.30 -5.01
C TYR A 141 6.55 37.79 -5.28
N TYR A 142 7.75 37.35 -5.68
CA TYR A 142 8.02 35.93 -5.97
C TYR A 142 8.04 35.07 -4.70
N ALA A 143 8.69 35.56 -3.63
CA ALA A 143 8.73 34.84 -2.36
C ALA A 143 7.33 34.74 -1.74
N TRP A 144 6.54 35.82 -1.82
CA TRP A 144 5.18 35.83 -1.29
C TRP A 144 4.22 34.93 -2.10
N SER A 145 4.39 34.86 -3.43
CA SER A 145 3.65 33.91 -4.28
C SER A 145 3.96 32.46 -3.92
N LEU A 146 5.23 32.13 -3.65
CA LEU A 146 5.64 30.78 -3.23
C LEU A 146 5.00 30.39 -1.89
N VAL A 147 4.96 31.31 -0.92
CA VAL A 147 4.28 31.08 0.36
C VAL A 147 2.78 30.86 0.15
N GLY A 148 2.13 31.65 -0.69
CA GLY A 148 0.72 31.47 -1.04
C GLY A 148 0.42 30.11 -1.66
N HIS A 149 1.25 29.66 -2.61
CA HIS A 149 1.16 28.33 -3.19
C HIS A 149 1.38 27.22 -2.16
N GLY A 150 2.36 27.38 -1.27
CA GLY A 150 2.62 26.43 -0.19
C GLY A 150 1.42 26.27 0.74
N VAL A 151 0.81 27.39 1.18
CA VAL A 151 -0.40 27.38 2.01
C VAL A 151 -1.56 26.70 1.28
N PHE A 152 -1.75 27.00 0.00
CA PHE A 152 -2.79 26.37 -0.80
C PHE A 152 -2.59 24.84 -0.89
N VAL A 153 -1.39 24.38 -1.23
CA VAL A 153 -1.07 22.94 -1.31
C VAL A 153 -1.30 22.26 0.04
N LEU A 154 -0.88 22.87 1.15
CA LEU A 154 -1.11 22.33 2.50
C LEU A 154 -2.60 22.19 2.84
N ILE A 155 -3.43 23.15 2.44
CA ILE A 155 -4.89 23.08 2.64
C ILE A 155 -5.49 21.93 1.84
N ILE A 156 -5.07 21.75 0.58
CA ILE A 156 -5.53 20.62 -0.22
C ILE A 156 -5.03 19.29 0.36
N ILE A 157 -3.80 19.21 0.86
CA ILE A 157 -3.30 18.01 1.56
C ILE A 157 -4.19 17.70 2.76
N ALA A 158 -4.48 18.70 3.61
CA ALA A 158 -5.33 18.53 4.77
C ALA A 158 -6.74 18.08 4.39
N LEU A 159 -7.29 18.61 3.29
CA LEU A 159 -8.58 18.20 2.75
C LEU A 159 -8.57 16.74 2.29
N VAL A 160 -7.59 16.33 1.47
CA VAL A 160 -7.46 14.93 1.00
C VAL A 160 -7.37 13.97 2.17
N VAL A 161 -6.49 14.26 3.14
CA VAL A 161 -6.30 13.43 4.33
C VAL A 161 -7.59 13.33 5.14
N SER A 162 -8.30 14.44 5.33
CA SER A 162 -9.56 14.48 6.07
C SER A 162 -10.66 13.68 5.38
N VAL A 163 -10.85 13.87 4.07
CA VAL A 163 -11.86 13.13 3.29
C VAL A 163 -11.56 11.63 3.30
N ARG A 164 -10.28 11.24 3.12
CA ARG A 164 -9.87 9.83 3.17
C ARG A 164 -10.13 9.21 4.53
N ALA A 165 -9.77 9.90 5.61
CA ALA A 165 -10.01 9.43 6.97
C ALA A 165 -11.52 9.29 7.25
N LEU A 166 -12.32 10.31 6.95
CA LEU A 166 -13.78 10.27 7.15
C LEU A 166 -14.40 9.12 6.37
N TRP A 167 -14.06 8.96 5.09
CA TRP A 167 -14.60 7.87 4.27
C TRP A 167 -14.15 6.50 4.77
N ALA A 168 -12.90 6.34 5.21
CA ALA A 168 -12.41 5.08 5.79
C ALA A 168 -13.24 4.70 7.01
N LEU A 169 -13.50 5.68 7.88
CA LEU A 169 -14.27 5.48 9.10
C LEU A 169 -15.72 5.10 8.77
N THR A 170 -16.36 5.82 7.86
CA THR A 170 -17.73 5.53 7.39
C THR A 170 -17.80 4.15 6.73
N TYR A 171 -16.82 3.78 5.90
CA TYR A 171 -16.79 2.49 5.20
C TYR A 171 -16.70 1.31 6.17
N VAL A 172 -15.82 1.39 7.19
CA VAL A 172 -15.67 0.34 8.20
C VAL A 172 -16.91 0.26 9.08
N TRP A 173 -17.50 1.40 9.44
CA TRP A 173 -18.75 1.44 10.19
C TRP A 173 -19.89 0.72 9.45
N LEU A 174 -20.06 0.99 8.15
CA LEU A 174 -21.16 0.45 7.36
C LEU A 174 -20.99 -1.03 7.02
N ASN A 175 -19.77 -1.49 6.71
CA ASN A 175 -19.58 -2.83 6.16
C ASN A 175 -19.10 -3.87 7.19
N GLN A 176 -18.33 -3.45 8.18
CA GLN A 176 -17.60 -4.37 9.07
C GLN A 176 -18.03 -4.25 10.53
N HIS A 177 -18.76 -3.19 10.88
CA HIS A 177 -19.28 -2.86 12.21
C HIS A 177 -18.25 -2.91 13.35
N THR A 178 -16.95 -2.98 13.02
CA THR A 178 -15.89 -3.25 13.99
C THR A 178 -14.68 -2.35 13.70
N TRP A 179 -14.42 -1.40 14.60
CA TRP A 179 -13.27 -0.50 14.51
C TRP A 179 -11.91 -1.19 14.70
N ALA A 180 -11.91 -2.44 15.19
CA ALA A 180 -10.70 -3.24 15.38
C ALA A 180 -9.90 -3.45 14.09
N ILE A 181 -10.53 -3.29 12.91
CA ILE A 181 -9.82 -3.35 11.62
C ILE A 181 -8.70 -2.32 11.53
N PHE A 182 -8.78 -1.17 12.21
CA PHE A 182 -7.72 -0.17 12.17
C PHE A 182 -6.56 -0.45 13.15
N THR A 183 -6.80 -1.21 14.21
CA THR A 183 -5.87 -1.34 15.34
C THR A 183 -5.35 -2.76 15.53
N ALA A 184 -6.09 -3.76 15.08
CA ALA A 184 -5.74 -5.16 15.29
C ALA A 184 -4.52 -5.56 14.44
N PRO A 185 -3.53 -6.24 15.02
CA PRO A 185 -2.40 -6.76 14.27
C PRO A 185 -2.85 -7.83 13.25
N CYS A 186 -2.19 -7.87 12.09
CA CYS A 186 -2.37 -8.90 11.07
C CYS A 186 -1.00 -9.36 10.59
N CYS A 187 -0.74 -10.67 10.62
CA CYS A 187 0.58 -11.22 10.28
C CYS A 187 0.97 -10.92 8.81
N VAL A 188 0.00 -10.90 7.90
CA VAL A 188 0.22 -10.58 6.48
C VAL A 188 0.68 -9.13 6.33
N ASP A 189 0.08 -8.18 7.06
CA ASP A 189 0.49 -6.77 6.99
C ASP A 189 1.93 -6.56 7.49
N SER A 190 2.27 -7.24 8.59
CA SER A 190 3.62 -7.26 9.13
C SER A 190 4.63 -7.89 8.17
N THR A 191 4.21 -8.85 7.34
CA THR A 191 5.04 -9.49 6.33
C THR A 191 5.15 -8.64 5.07
N LEU A 192 4.08 -7.98 4.60
CA LEU A 192 4.09 -7.13 3.42
C LEU A 192 4.94 -5.87 3.61
N LYS A 193 4.83 -5.17 4.74
CA LYS A 193 5.55 -3.90 5.01
C LYS A 193 5.50 -2.92 3.82
N LEU A 194 6.67 -2.49 3.34
CA LEU A 194 6.88 -1.61 2.19
C LEU A 194 6.56 -2.26 0.84
N ARG A 195 6.37 -3.59 0.80
CA ARG A 195 6.11 -4.34 -0.44
C ARG A 195 4.69 -4.17 -0.95
N ASN A 196 3.80 -3.55 -0.18
CA ASN A 196 2.46 -3.16 -0.59
C ASN A 196 2.28 -1.63 -0.47
N LYS A 197 1.72 -0.99 -1.50
CA LYS A 197 1.52 0.47 -1.55
C LYS A 197 0.35 0.88 -0.65
N MET A 198 -0.80 0.23 -0.81
CA MET A 198 -2.04 0.56 -0.11
C MET A 198 -2.76 -0.71 0.33
N PHE A 199 -3.57 -0.62 1.39
CA PHE A 199 -4.36 -1.75 1.85
C PHE A 199 -5.77 -1.76 1.24
N LEU A 200 -6.44 -2.90 1.34
CA LEU A 200 -7.80 -3.08 0.86
C LEU A 200 -8.71 -3.25 2.08
N LEU A 201 -9.45 -2.22 2.47
CA LEU A 201 -10.26 -2.25 3.70
C LEU A 201 -11.38 -3.28 3.60
N GLY A 202 -12.01 -3.42 2.42
CA GLY A 202 -12.99 -4.47 2.16
C GLY A 202 -12.38 -5.87 2.02
N GLY A 203 -11.06 -5.97 1.98
CA GLY A 203 -10.33 -7.24 1.91
C GLY A 203 -10.11 -7.90 3.28
N TYR A 204 -10.39 -7.20 4.37
CA TYR A 204 -10.29 -7.76 5.70
C TYR A 204 -11.58 -8.47 6.12
N ARG A 205 -11.41 -9.50 6.96
CA ARG A 205 -12.49 -10.17 7.67
C ARG A 205 -12.11 -10.36 9.13
N TRP A 206 -13.01 -9.95 10.02
CA TRP A 206 -12.87 -10.15 11.46
C TRP A 206 -13.51 -11.47 11.86
N GLU A 207 -12.73 -12.39 12.43
CA GLU A 207 -13.23 -13.68 12.92
C GLU A 207 -12.53 -14.08 14.22
N ASN A 208 -13.30 -14.49 15.23
CA ASN A 208 -12.78 -14.99 16.52
C ASN A 208 -11.75 -14.05 17.18
N GLY A 209 -11.97 -12.74 17.11
CA GLY A 209 -11.06 -11.74 17.68
C GLY A 209 -9.76 -11.52 16.90
N LYS A 210 -9.62 -12.13 15.71
CA LYS A 210 -8.44 -12.07 14.86
C LYS A 210 -8.81 -11.50 13.47
N LEU A 211 -7.87 -10.76 12.88
CA LEU A 211 -8.05 -10.11 11.59
C LEU A 211 -7.42 -10.96 10.48
N TYR A 212 -8.18 -11.28 9.44
CA TYR A 212 -7.69 -12.05 8.28
C TYR A 212 -7.90 -11.27 6.99
N TYR A 213 -7.06 -11.50 5.99
CA TYR A 213 -7.34 -11.16 4.60
C TYR A 213 -8.16 -12.26 3.94
N THR A 214 -9.15 -11.85 3.16
CA THR A 214 -9.89 -12.75 2.28
C THR A 214 -8.99 -13.24 1.13
N MET A 215 -9.34 -14.39 0.56
CA MET A 215 -8.63 -14.93 -0.61
C MET A 215 -8.64 -13.93 -1.78
N SER A 216 -9.77 -13.27 -2.02
CA SER A 216 -9.92 -12.21 -3.02
C SER A 216 -8.93 -11.06 -2.84
N ALA A 217 -8.69 -10.64 -1.59
CA ALA A 217 -7.74 -9.58 -1.29
C ALA A 217 -6.30 -10.04 -1.52
N LEU A 218 -5.95 -11.27 -1.12
CA LEU A 218 -4.64 -11.85 -1.37
C LEU A 218 -4.36 -11.96 -2.88
N LYS A 219 -5.35 -12.44 -3.66
CA LYS A 219 -5.30 -12.48 -5.12
C LYS A 219 -5.15 -11.08 -5.73
N ALA A 220 -5.92 -10.10 -5.24
CA ALA A 220 -5.85 -8.71 -5.70
C ALA A 220 -4.47 -8.06 -5.47
N PHE A 221 -3.77 -8.42 -4.40
CA PHE A 221 -2.39 -7.99 -4.17
C PHE A 221 -1.35 -8.77 -4.99
N GLY A 222 -1.77 -9.79 -5.75
CA GLY A 222 -0.86 -10.66 -6.50
C GLY A 222 -0.04 -11.58 -5.60
N LEU A 223 -0.55 -11.92 -4.41
CA LEU A 223 0.10 -12.84 -3.51
C LEU A 223 -0.16 -14.29 -3.92
N LEU A 224 0.92 -15.05 -3.96
CA LEU A 224 0.91 -16.45 -4.34
C LEU A 224 1.33 -17.33 -3.17
N LYS A 225 0.90 -18.58 -3.24
CA LYS A 225 1.40 -19.69 -2.45
C LYS A 225 2.44 -20.43 -3.28
N MET A 226 3.57 -20.77 -2.69
CA MET A 226 4.51 -21.76 -3.21
C MET A 226 4.52 -22.98 -2.30
N GLU A 227 4.62 -24.16 -2.89
CA GLU A 227 4.80 -25.42 -2.17
C GLU A 227 6.13 -26.06 -2.57
N GLU A 228 6.95 -26.41 -1.58
CA GLU A 228 8.18 -27.20 -1.78
C GLU A 228 7.88 -28.70 -1.72
N GLU A 229 8.82 -29.52 -2.21
CA GLU A 229 8.69 -30.98 -2.30
C GLU A 229 8.37 -31.68 -0.96
N TYR A 230 8.69 -31.03 0.16
CA TYR A 230 8.41 -31.54 1.51
C TYR A 230 7.07 -31.03 2.10
N GLY A 231 6.21 -30.41 1.29
CA GLY A 231 4.90 -29.88 1.71
C GLY A 231 4.98 -28.56 2.49
N ALA A 232 6.15 -27.91 2.52
CA ALA A 232 6.31 -26.61 3.15
C ALA A 232 5.70 -25.51 2.27
N GLU A 233 4.81 -24.70 2.86
CA GLU A 233 4.08 -23.65 2.15
C GLU A 233 4.73 -22.27 2.41
N PHE A 234 4.89 -21.48 1.36
CA PHE A 234 5.48 -20.15 1.42
C PHE A 234 4.61 -19.12 0.73
N LEU A 235 4.61 -17.91 1.26
CA LEU A 235 3.98 -16.74 0.64
C LEU A 235 4.97 -16.09 -0.32
N VAL A 236 4.56 -15.94 -1.57
CA VAL A 236 5.37 -15.41 -2.67
C VAL A 236 4.75 -14.12 -3.20
N LEU A 237 5.61 -13.18 -3.55
CA LEU A 237 5.25 -11.91 -4.16
C LEU A 237 6.18 -11.62 -5.35
N ARG A 238 5.61 -11.10 -6.43
CA ARG A 238 6.38 -10.55 -7.55
C ARG A 238 6.98 -9.20 -7.20
N LYS A 239 8.31 -9.05 -7.35
CA LYS A 239 9.02 -7.79 -7.16
C LYS A 239 9.21 -7.06 -8.49
N ILE A 240 8.81 -5.79 -8.51
CA ILE A 240 8.91 -4.93 -9.69
C ILE A 240 10.19 -4.11 -9.57
N HIS A 241 11.00 -4.09 -10.65
CA HIS A 241 12.23 -3.32 -10.73
C HIS A 241 12.10 -2.25 -11.83
N TRP A 242 12.70 -1.08 -11.63
CA TRP A 242 12.51 0.08 -12.53
C TRP A 242 12.93 -0.15 -13.99
N PHE A 243 14.05 -0.83 -14.21
CA PHE A 243 14.67 -0.92 -15.54
C PHE A 243 14.91 -2.36 -16.01
N LYS A 244 14.45 -3.36 -15.24
CA LYS A 244 14.68 -4.77 -15.55
C LYS A 244 13.41 -5.58 -15.28
N VAL A 245 12.90 -6.22 -16.32
CA VAL A 245 11.94 -7.32 -16.16
C VAL A 245 12.76 -8.59 -16.00
N LEU A 246 12.99 -9.02 -14.75
CA LEU A 246 13.67 -10.28 -14.48
C LEU A 246 12.71 -11.45 -14.72
N LYS A 247 13.21 -12.53 -15.33
CA LYS A 247 12.44 -13.79 -15.45
C LYS A 247 12.16 -14.43 -14.08
N ASP A 248 13.07 -14.23 -13.12
CA ASP A 248 12.97 -14.73 -11.74
C ASP A 248 12.58 -13.61 -10.77
N ASP A 249 11.42 -13.00 -11.00
CA ASP A 249 10.94 -11.86 -10.22
C ASP A 249 10.00 -12.25 -9.06
N LEU A 250 9.77 -13.55 -8.86
CA LEU A 250 9.00 -14.10 -7.75
C LEU A 250 9.90 -14.37 -6.54
N PHE A 251 9.54 -13.79 -5.40
CA PHE A 251 10.29 -13.92 -4.15
C PHE A 251 9.42 -14.43 -3.03
N ILE A 252 9.96 -15.36 -2.25
CA ILE A 252 9.37 -15.79 -0.98
C ILE A 252 9.54 -14.65 0.04
N ILE A 253 8.43 -14.26 0.67
CA ILE A 253 8.39 -13.19 1.67
C ILE A 253 7.97 -13.67 3.07
N GLY A 254 7.41 -14.88 3.19
CA GLY A 254 7.07 -15.49 4.47
C GLY A 254 6.77 -16.97 4.35
N ALA A 255 6.86 -17.69 5.46
CA ALA A 255 6.42 -19.08 5.58
C ALA A 255 4.94 -19.11 6.01
N ILE A 256 4.14 -19.95 5.37
CA ILE A 256 2.73 -20.14 5.70
C ILE A 256 2.62 -21.30 6.69
N SER A 257 2.03 -21.03 7.85
CA SER A 257 1.69 -22.06 8.84
C SER A 257 0.21 -21.95 9.16
N ASN A 258 -0.57 -22.92 8.66
CA ASN A 258 -2.03 -22.92 8.73
C ASN A 258 -2.67 -21.66 8.09
N GLN A 259 -3.10 -20.68 8.89
CA GLN A 259 -3.68 -19.40 8.45
C GLN A 259 -2.78 -18.19 8.77
N ARG A 260 -1.51 -18.45 9.06
CA ARG A 260 -0.53 -17.44 9.46
C ARG A 260 0.62 -17.36 8.49
N VAL A 261 1.28 -16.21 8.52
CA VAL A 261 2.47 -15.92 7.72
C VAL A 261 3.57 -15.44 8.64
N GLU A 262 4.61 -16.23 8.75
CA GLU A 262 5.80 -15.91 9.54
C GLU A 262 6.88 -15.31 8.63
N LYS A 263 7.61 -14.33 9.15
CA LYS A 263 8.68 -13.68 8.39
C LYS A 263 9.82 -14.67 8.20
N CYS A 264 10.25 -14.88 6.96
CA CYS A 264 11.42 -15.69 6.63
C CYS A 264 12.45 -14.84 5.86
N ALA A 265 13.67 -15.38 5.71
CA ALA A 265 14.65 -14.79 4.83
C ALA A 265 14.11 -14.77 3.39
N GLU A 266 14.26 -13.64 2.71
CA GLU A 266 13.82 -13.53 1.32
C GLU A 266 14.71 -14.39 0.43
N ARG A 267 14.08 -15.19 -0.44
CA ARG A 267 14.78 -16.02 -1.42
C ARG A 267 13.98 -16.13 -2.72
N PRO A 268 14.63 -16.39 -3.86
CA PRO A 268 13.94 -16.64 -5.12
C PRO A 268 12.96 -17.81 -5.02
N CYS A 269 11.85 -17.72 -5.75
CA CYS A 269 10.87 -18.80 -5.85
C CYS A 269 11.40 -19.92 -6.75
N THR A 270 11.48 -21.14 -6.22
CA THR A 270 11.99 -22.32 -6.96
C THR A 270 10.96 -23.43 -7.12
N GLY A 271 9.80 -23.32 -6.47
CA GLY A 271 8.75 -24.34 -6.47
C GLY A 271 7.55 -23.99 -7.34
N ILE A 272 6.55 -24.86 -7.28
CA ILE A 272 5.27 -24.66 -7.99
C ILE A 272 4.49 -23.57 -7.27
N THR A 273 3.96 -22.61 -8.05
CA THR A 273 3.18 -21.50 -7.51
C THR A 273 1.70 -21.65 -7.85
N SER A 274 0.85 -21.35 -6.87
CA SER A 274 -0.60 -21.30 -6.98
C SER A 274 -1.14 -20.04 -6.30
N PHE A 275 -2.39 -19.66 -6.55
CA PHE A 275 -3.00 -18.61 -5.73
C PHE A 275 -3.27 -19.15 -4.32
N CYS A 276 -3.32 -18.24 -3.33
CA CYS A 276 -3.73 -18.62 -1.99
C CYS A 276 -5.21 -19.03 -1.98
N ASP A 277 -5.45 -20.26 -1.55
CA ASP A 277 -6.75 -20.93 -1.42
C ASP A 277 -7.38 -20.76 -0.02
N ARG A 278 -6.71 -20.01 0.86
CA ARG A 278 -7.13 -19.79 2.24
C ARG A 278 -6.94 -18.34 2.68
N LYS A 279 -7.72 -17.95 3.69
CA LYS A 279 -7.55 -16.67 4.40
C LYS A 279 -6.30 -16.67 5.27
N LEU A 280 -5.63 -15.52 5.37
CA LEU A 280 -4.37 -15.37 6.12
C LEU A 280 -4.42 -14.10 6.99
N GLY A 281 -3.96 -14.13 8.25
CA GLY A 281 -3.81 -12.88 9.03
C GLY A 281 -3.83 -12.97 10.56
N GLY A 282 -4.15 -14.12 11.15
CA GLY A 282 -4.24 -14.25 12.61
C GLY A 282 -2.90 -14.04 13.35
N VAL A 283 -2.97 -13.54 14.59
CA VAL A 283 -1.81 -13.44 15.50
C VAL A 283 -1.71 -14.68 16.39
N GLY A 284 -0.48 -15.08 16.69
CA GLY A 284 -0.22 -16.16 17.63
C GLY A 284 -0.53 -15.79 19.05
N ASP A 285 -1.24 -16.69 19.73
CA ASP A 285 -1.09 -16.81 21.17
C ASP A 285 0.33 -17.31 21.40
N GLU A 286 1.18 -16.49 22.02
CA GLU A 286 2.47 -16.93 22.58
C GLU A 286 2.28 -17.90 23.77
N GLY A 287 1.11 -18.53 23.91
CA GLY A 287 0.72 -19.39 25.03
C GLY A 287 0.38 -20.83 24.66
N GLU A 288 0.24 -21.19 23.38
CA GLU A 288 0.14 -22.61 23.01
C GLU A 288 1.53 -23.13 22.68
N ASN A 289 2.10 -23.76 23.71
CA ASN A 289 3.32 -24.52 23.71
C ASN A 289 3.23 -25.67 22.67
N HIS A 290 3.38 -25.35 21.38
CA HIS A 290 3.60 -26.35 20.36
C HIS A 290 5.05 -26.78 20.50
N GLN A 291 5.28 -27.73 21.41
CA GLN A 291 6.26 -28.77 21.18
C GLN A 291 6.02 -29.26 19.75
N ALA A 292 6.87 -28.80 18.84
CA ALA A 292 7.05 -29.44 17.57
C ALA A 292 7.44 -30.88 17.89
N ALA A 293 6.44 -31.77 17.92
CA ALA A 293 6.65 -33.20 17.86
C ALA A 293 7.26 -33.45 16.49
N TYR A 294 8.59 -33.29 16.42
CA TYR A 294 9.41 -33.97 15.44
C TYR A 294 9.20 -35.47 15.69
N ILE A 295 8.14 -36.04 15.12
CA ILE A 295 8.02 -37.48 14.98
C ILE A 295 9.10 -37.87 13.97
N HIS A 296 10.28 -38.12 14.51
CA HIS A 296 11.39 -38.70 13.78
C HIS A 296 11.03 -40.18 13.56
N VAL A 297 10.28 -40.47 12.48
CA VAL A 297 10.11 -41.84 12.01
C VAL A 297 11.45 -42.29 11.44
N ARG A 298 12.25 -42.89 12.31
CA ARG A 298 13.48 -43.58 11.95
C ARG A 298 13.10 -44.87 11.23
N ASN A 299 12.88 -44.80 9.91
CA ASN A 299 12.86 -46.00 9.07
C ASN A 299 14.28 -46.59 9.05
N LYS A 300 14.55 -47.52 9.97
CA LYS A 300 15.67 -48.46 9.82
C LYS A 300 15.32 -49.39 8.67
N VAL A 301 15.75 -49.04 7.45
CA VAL A 301 15.92 -50.04 6.39
C VAL A 301 17.23 -50.76 6.70
N GLN A 302 17.11 -51.99 7.16
CA GLN A 302 18.22 -52.92 7.37
C GLN A 302 18.66 -53.46 6.00
N PRO A 303 19.91 -53.30 5.57
CA PRO A 303 20.38 -53.90 4.33
C PRO A 303 20.47 -55.43 4.49
N PRO A 304 20.17 -56.20 3.43
CA PRO A 304 20.21 -57.66 3.48
C PRO A 304 21.65 -58.17 3.65
N LEU A 305 21.78 -59.22 4.46
CA LEU A 305 22.98 -60.03 4.63
C LEU A 305 23.51 -60.49 3.28
N ALA A 306 24.73 -60.09 2.94
CA ALA A 306 25.53 -60.78 1.95
C ALA A 306 25.91 -62.15 2.54
N SER A 307 25.41 -63.21 1.91
CA SER A 307 25.85 -64.58 2.15
C SER A 307 27.14 -64.83 1.38
N ASP A 308 28.18 -65.21 2.10
CA ASP A 308 29.37 -65.85 1.53
C ASP A 308 28.98 -67.18 0.84
N ARG A 309 29.35 -67.32 -0.42
CA ARG A 309 29.99 -68.51 -1.03
C ARG A 309 30.31 -68.26 -2.50
#